data_AF-A0A822DGA1-F1
#
_entry.id   AF-A0A822DGA1-F1
#
_cell.length_a   1.000
_cell.length_b   1.000
_cell.length_c   1.000
_cell.angle_alpha   90.00
_cell.angle_beta   90.00
_cell.angle_gamma   90.00
#
_symmetry.space_group_name_H-M   'P 1'
#
loop_
_entity.id
_entity.type
_entity.pdbx_description
1 polymer ?
#
loop_
_entity_poly.entity_id
_entity_poly.type
_entity_poly.pdbx_seq_one_letter_code
_entity_poly.pdbx_strand_id
1 'polypeptide(L)' 'RNPRRCVLKVDRNKGLGFVLSATGDYDHTITAVEKYSAADIAGLQVHDEVFEVDGVN' A
#
# COMPACT_ATOMS: atom_id res chain seq x y z
N ARG A 1 15.99 -2.53 7.53
CA ARG A 1 14.73 -2.10 6.87
C ARG A 1 14.42 -0.68 7.35
N ASN A 2 14.01 0.22 6.46
CA ASN A 2 13.63 1.59 6.82
C ASN A 2 12.10 1.72 6.63
N PRO A 3 11.29 1.48 7.68
CA PRO A 3 9.84 1.48 7.55
C PRO A 3 9.35 2.88 7.21
N ARG A 4 8.34 2.95 6.33
CA ARG A 4 7.66 4.19 5.95
C ARG A 4 6.20 4.09 6.36
N ARG A 5 5.66 5.18 6.88
CA ARG A 5 4.23 5.29 7.15
C ARG A 5 3.58 6.10 6.04
N CYS A 6 2.81 5.42 5.19
CA CYS A 6 2.02 6.04 4.13
C CYS A 6 0.58 6.22 4.63
N VAL A 7 0.07 7.45 4.61
CA VAL A 7 -1.31 7.75 5.01
C VAL A 7 -2.13 8.04 3.77
N LEU A 8 -3.01 7.11 3.41
CA LEU A 8 -3.88 7.24 2.24
C LEU A 8 -5.19 7.90 2.63
N LYS A 9 -5.63 8.88 1.85
CA LYS A 9 -6.95 9.51 1.96
C LYS A 9 -7.72 9.27 0.67
N VAL A 10 -8.89 8.64 0.76
CA VAL A 10 -9.78 8.44 -0.39
C VAL A 10 -11.21 8.79 -0.05
N ASP A 11 -11.96 9.20 -1.06
CA ASP A 11 -13.41 9.30 -0.97
C ASP A 11 -14.02 7.91 -0.81
N ARG A 12 -15.17 7.84 -0.13
CA ARG A 12 -15.97 6.61 -0.08
C ARG A 12 -16.25 6.15 -1.52
N ASN A 13 -16.00 4.87 -1.78
CA ASN A 13 -16.17 4.17 -3.06
C ASN A 13 -15.08 4.39 -4.13
N LYS A 14 -13.97 5.06 -3.81
CA LYS A 14 -12.78 5.06 -4.70
C LYS A 14 -11.76 4.04 -4.23
N GLY A 15 -11.12 3.37 -5.19
CA GLY A 15 -9.96 2.52 -4.92
C GLY A 15 -8.76 3.35 -4.45
N LEU A 16 -7.84 2.70 -3.74
CA LEU A 16 -6.60 3.33 -3.25
C LEU A 16 -5.53 3.49 -4.35
N GLY A 17 -5.66 2.76 -5.45
CA GLY A 17 -4.76 2.83 -6.62
C GLY A 17 -3.47 2.05 -6.46
N PHE A 18 -3.52 0.87 -5.85
CA PHE A 18 -2.40 -0.06 -5.81
C PHE A 18 -2.88 -1.51 -5.93
N VAL A 19 -1.96 -2.42 -6.24
CA VAL A 19 -2.20 -3.87 -6.21
C VAL A 19 -1.37 -4.47 -5.09
N LEU A 20 -2.04 -5.19 -4.20
CA LEU A 20 -1.43 -6.00 -3.17
C LEU A 20 -1.34 -7.45 -3.65
N SER A 21 -0.15 -8.03 -3.60
CA SER A 21 0.06 -9.45 -3.81
C SER A 21 0.42 -10.11 -2.48
N ALA A 22 -0.19 -11.26 -2.21
CA ALA A 22 0.16 -12.11 -1.09
C ALA A 22 0.71 -13.43 -1.64
N THR A 23 1.94 -13.78 -1.27
CA THR A 23 2.51 -15.10 -1.59
C THR A 23 2.67 -15.86 -0.27
N GLY A 24 1.79 -16.83 -0.02
CA GLY A 24 1.72 -17.49 1.28
C GLY A 24 1.12 -16.60 2.38
N ASP A 25 1.38 -16.96 3.64
CA ASP A 25 0.66 -16.41 4.80
C ASP A 25 1.22 -15.07 5.33
N TYR A 26 2.44 -14.67 4.92
CA TYR A 26 3.15 -13.55 5.56
C TYR A 26 3.71 -12.49 4.61
N ASP A 27 3.75 -12.74 3.31
CA ASP A 27 4.41 -11.84 2.36
C ASP A 27 3.39 -10.99 1.61
N HIS A 28 3.04 -9.84 2.20
CA HIS A 28 2.18 -8.82 1.59
C HIS A 28 3.03 -7.76 0.88
N THR A 29 3.07 -7.80 -0.44
CA THR A 29 3.93 -6.91 -1.25
C THR A 29 3.12 -6.09 -2.24
N ILE A 30 3.47 -4.81 -2.38
CA ILE A 30 2.90 -3.93 -3.41
C ILE A 30 3.53 -4.25 -4.76
N THR A 31 2.72 -4.66 -5.74
CA THR A 31 3.20 -5.05 -7.08
C THR A 31 2.90 -4.02 -8.16
N ALA A 32 1.96 -3.12 -7.91
CA ALA A 32 1.67 -1.99 -8.80
C ALA A 32 1.13 -0.81 -8.00
N VAL A 33 1.45 0.40 -8.45
CA VAL A 33 0.90 1.67 -7.94
C VAL A 33 0.44 2.48 -9.14
N GLU A 34 -0.82 2.90 -9.13
CA GLU A 34 -1.42 3.72 -10.16
C GLU A 34 -0.95 5.17 -10.01
N LYS A 35 -0.48 5.77 -11.12
CA LYS A 35 0.01 7.14 -11.12
C LYS A 35 -1.10 8.14 -10.77
N TYR A 36 -0.78 9.13 -9.95
CA TYR A 36 -1.70 10.15 -9.43
C TYR A 36 -2.83 9.60 -8.52
N SER A 37 -2.73 8.35 -8.10
CA SER A 37 -3.64 7.77 -7.12
C SER A 37 -3.32 8.23 -5.70
N ALA A 38 -4.19 7.89 -4.74
CA ALA A 38 -3.92 8.12 -3.33
C ALA A 38 -2.67 7.39 -2.83
N ALA A 39 -2.40 6.19 -3.35
CA ALA A 39 -1.19 5.44 -3.03
C ALA A 39 0.09 6.12 -3.54
N ASP A 40 0.07 6.61 -4.79
CA ASP A 40 1.19 7.35 -5.38
C ASP A 40 1.48 8.65 -4.60
N ILE A 41 0.44 9.43 -4.31
CA ILE A 41 0.54 10.67 -3.53
C ILE A 41 1.04 10.40 -2.10
N ALA A 42 0.65 9.28 -1.49
CA ALA A 42 1.10 8.88 -0.17
C ALA A 42 2.53 8.31 -0.15
N GLY A 43 3.16 8.14 -1.32
CA GLY A 43 4.53 7.64 -1.46
C GLY A 43 4.68 6.13 -1.34
N LEU A 44 3.60 5.37 -1.55
CA LEU A 44 3.66 3.91 -1.64
C LEU A 44 4.41 3.51 -2.91
N GLN A 45 5.31 2.52 -2.82
CA GLN A 45 6.15 2.11 -3.93
C GLN A 45 6.00 0.62 -4.23
N VAL A 46 6.24 0.25 -5.49
CA VAL A 46 6.35 -1.15 -5.88
C VAL A 46 7.51 -1.78 -5.11
N HIS A 47 7.31 -3.02 -4.64
CA HIS A 47 8.18 -3.76 -3.73
C HIS A 47 8.21 -3.27 -2.27
N ASP A 48 7.34 -2.34 -1.89
CA ASP A 48 7.09 -2.12 -0.46
C ASP A 48 6.40 -3.38 0.13
N GLU A 49 6.93 -3.82 1.27
CA GLU A 49 6.34 -4.87 2.11
C GLU A 49 5.43 -4.23 3.16
N VAL A 50 4.19 -4.73 3.28
CA VAL A 50 3.19 -4.22 4.22
C VAL A 50 3.24 -5.07 5.49
N PHE A 51 3.54 -4.44 6.62
CA PHE A 51 3.61 -5.10 7.94
C PHE A 51 2.48 -4.70 8.90
N GLU A 52 1.85 -3.55 8.66
CA GLU A 52 0.82 -3.00 9.53
C GLU A 52 -0.11 -2.10 8.72
N VAL A 53 -1.41 -2.24 8.93
CA VAL A 53 -2.47 -1.39 8.37
C VAL A 53 -3.33 -0.88 9.52
N ASP A 54 -3.44 0.45 9.63
CA ASP A 54 -4.26 1.12 10.66
C ASP A 54 -3.97 0.69 12.11
N GLY A 55 -2.73 0.31 12.44
CA GLY A 55 -2.36 -0.17 13.78
C GLY A 55 -2.44 -1.68 13.97
N VAL A 56 -2.78 -2.43 12.92
CA VAL A 56 -3.03 -3.89 12.97
C VAL A 56 -2.09 -4.62 12.01
N ASN A 57 -1.51 -5.73 12.47
CA ASN A 57 -0.74 -6.68 11.65
C ASN A 57 -1.65 -7.84 11.24
#